data_AF-A0A8T8S8Y1-F1
#
_entry.id   AF-A0A8T8S8Y1-F1
#
_cell.length_a   1.000
_cell.length_b   1.000
_cell.length_c   1.000
_cell.angle_alpha   90.00
_cell.angle_beta   90.00
_cell.angle_gamma   90.00
#
_symmetry.space_group_name_H-M   'P 1'
#
loop_
_entity.id
_entity.type
_entity.pdbx_description
1 polymer ?
#
loop_
_entity_poly.entity_id
_entity_poly.type
_entity_poly.pdbx_seq_one_letter_code
_entity_poly.pdbx_strand_id
1 'polypeptide(L)'
;MPKSIDALSQARTAELRGLAVAYFPNGRTSRMARPILVAFILAAMADEEYALRTSRRARTTPEQFDFAAMAAHRTMRDRYGRCVFDQYLVSVSRTSDDRFDTLEQQSTDVLSQSGNDVTSPVPIWPTPVTNETKDDCMSAFREGTTLHLAATCAVCARRTFSKDVLFTPAHLSCERVSINTVVLEILRIDDPFILNRPGEHFNFGHPDLDGLALHRSGLHLAASPPQIDICNECASSLQKCPPKLPRLALANGNIRGFLPESLQD
;
A
#
# COMPACT_ATOMS: atom_id res chain seq x y z
N MET A 1 24.02 -24.54 27.52
CA MET A 1 23.69 -23.57 28.58
C MET A 1 22.43 -24.04 29.29
N PRO A 2 22.38 -24.04 30.63
CA PRO A 2 21.18 -24.45 31.36
C PRO A 2 20.00 -23.55 30.95
N LYS A 3 18.84 -24.16 30.66
CA LYS A 3 17.59 -23.43 30.41
C LYS A 3 17.21 -22.70 31.70
N SER A 4 17.12 -21.39 31.66
CA SER A 4 16.66 -20.62 32.81
C SER A 4 15.16 -20.86 33.01
N ILE A 5 14.75 -21.07 34.25
CA ILE A 5 13.35 -21.25 34.64
C ILE A 5 12.79 -19.84 34.90
N ASP A 6 12.41 -19.15 33.83
CA ASP A 6 11.74 -17.86 33.88
C ASP A 6 10.56 -17.81 32.91
N ALA A 7 9.69 -16.82 33.07
CA ALA A 7 8.48 -16.65 32.27
C ALA A 7 8.76 -16.53 30.76
N LEU A 8 9.98 -16.11 30.37
CA LEU A 8 10.40 -15.98 28.97
C LEU A 8 11.46 -17.04 28.58
N SER A 9 11.38 -18.24 29.18
CA SER A 9 12.40 -19.30 29.07
C SER A 9 12.63 -19.82 27.65
N GLN A 10 11.69 -19.64 26.72
CA GLN A 10 11.90 -20.05 25.31
C GLN A 10 12.71 -19.03 24.51
N ALA A 11 12.80 -17.77 24.96
CA ALA A 11 13.58 -16.73 24.31
C ALA A 11 15.01 -16.66 24.88
N ARG A 12 16.01 -16.54 23.99
CA ARG A 12 17.40 -16.41 24.41
C ARG A 12 17.65 -15.03 25.01
N THR A 13 18.56 -14.92 25.97
CA THR A 13 18.88 -13.64 26.62
C THR A 13 19.38 -12.59 25.62
N ALA A 14 20.08 -13.02 24.57
CA ALA A 14 20.53 -12.14 23.49
C ALA A 14 19.35 -11.56 22.69
N GLU A 15 18.32 -12.37 22.42
CA GLU A 15 17.10 -11.95 21.72
C GLU A 15 16.29 -10.95 22.57
N LEU A 16 16.12 -11.27 23.86
CA LEU A 16 15.45 -10.37 24.81
C LEU A 16 16.18 -9.03 24.94
N ARG A 17 17.52 -9.03 24.92
CA ARG A 17 18.31 -7.79 24.91
C ARG A 17 18.15 -7.02 23.60
N GLY A 18 18.17 -7.70 22.46
CA GLY A 18 17.93 -7.08 21.16
C GLY A 18 16.57 -6.37 21.11
N LEU A 19 15.52 -7.06 21.55
CA LEU A 19 14.17 -6.50 21.69
C LEU A 19 14.15 -5.30 22.64
N ALA A 20 14.79 -5.43 23.80
CA ALA A 20 14.77 -4.38 24.81
C ALA A 20 15.55 -3.12 24.40
N VAL A 21 16.62 -3.26 23.63
CA VAL A 21 17.36 -2.12 23.05
C VAL A 21 16.57 -1.46 21.93
N ALA A 22 15.90 -2.26 21.08
CA ALA A 22 15.12 -1.74 19.96
C ALA A 22 13.87 -0.98 20.41
N TYR A 23 13.15 -1.49 21.41
CA TYR A 23 11.84 -0.97 21.79
C TYR A 23 11.84 -0.13 23.08
N PHE A 24 12.88 -0.24 23.91
CA PHE A 24 13.01 0.52 25.17
C PHE A 24 14.38 1.23 25.27
N PRO A 25 14.70 2.18 24.36
CA PRO A 25 16.03 2.77 24.26
C PRO A 25 16.49 3.49 25.55
N ASN A 26 15.55 3.99 26.36
CA ASN A 26 15.85 4.70 27.60
C ASN A 26 16.02 3.79 28.83
N GLY A 27 15.73 2.49 28.70
CA GLY A 27 15.66 1.55 29.84
C GLY A 27 17.00 1.04 30.35
N ARG A 28 18.14 1.43 29.76
CA ARG A 28 19.50 0.92 30.10
C ARG A 28 19.57 -0.63 30.15
N THR A 29 18.85 -1.28 29.25
CA THR A 29 18.57 -2.73 29.26
C THR A 29 19.76 -3.59 28.84
N SER A 30 20.78 -2.99 28.22
CA SER A 30 21.97 -3.68 27.68
C SER A 30 22.82 -4.37 28.76
N ARG A 31 22.81 -3.87 30.00
CA ARG A 31 23.61 -4.41 31.12
C ARG A 31 22.78 -5.22 32.13
N MET A 32 21.48 -5.37 31.91
CA MET A 32 20.62 -6.07 32.86
C MET A 32 20.92 -7.57 32.91
N ALA A 33 20.94 -8.10 34.13
CA ALA A 33 20.92 -9.54 34.38
C ALA A 33 19.58 -10.11 33.88
N ARG A 34 19.58 -11.36 33.40
CA ARG A 34 18.39 -11.98 32.79
C ARG A 34 17.10 -11.86 33.63
N PRO A 35 17.07 -12.15 34.95
CA PRO A 35 15.82 -12.04 35.71
C PRO A 35 15.27 -10.61 35.76
N ILE A 36 16.15 -9.61 35.87
CA ILE A 36 15.79 -8.18 35.88
C ILE A 36 15.28 -7.76 34.50
N LEU A 37 15.95 -8.23 33.44
CA LEU A 37 15.56 -7.96 32.05
C LEU A 37 14.18 -8.53 31.73
N VAL A 38 13.90 -9.77 32.17
CA VAL A 38 12.60 -10.41 31.97
C VAL A 38 11.51 -9.65 32.72
N ALA A 39 11.72 -9.31 34.00
CA ALA A 39 10.76 -8.53 34.77
C ALA A 39 10.48 -7.16 34.13
N PHE A 40 11.52 -6.47 33.66
CA PHE A 40 11.39 -5.19 32.96
C PHE A 40 10.57 -5.31 31.67
N ILE A 41 10.88 -6.31 30.83
CA ILE A 41 10.15 -6.53 29.57
C ILE A 41 8.68 -6.84 29.84
N LEU A 42 8.38 -7.71 30.81
CA LEU A 42 7.00 -8.07 31.15
C LEU A 42 6.21 -6.87 31.67
N ALA A 43 6.79 -6.04 32.53
CA ALA A 43 6.16 -4.82 33.02
C ALA A 43 5.89 -3.83 31.88
N ALA A 44 6.87 -3.62 30.99
CA ALA A 44 6.72 -2.73 29.85
C ALA A 44 5.68 -3.23 28.84
N MET A 45 5.59 -4.55 28.65
CA MET A 45 4.54 -5.17 27.84
C MET A 45 3.15 -4.98 28.45
N ALA A 46 3.01 -5.08 29.79
CA ALA A 46 1.76 -4.80 30.48
C ALA A 46 1.31 -3.35 30.33
N ASP A 47 2.24 -2.40 30.48
CA ASP A 47 1.94 -0.98 30.29
C ASP A 47 1.51 -0.66 28.85
N GLU A 48 2.17 -1.28 27.86
CA GLU A 48 1.80 -1.12 26.45
C GLU A 48 0.45 -1.77 26.14
N GLU A 49 0.17 -2.98 26.63
CA GLU A 49 -1.12 -3.65 26.46
C GLU A 49 -2.24 -2.77 27.02
N TYR A 50 -2.05 -2.25 28.24
CA TYR A 50 -3.02 -1.39 28.89
C TYR A 50 -3.24 -0.08 28.12
N ALA A 51 -2.16 0.58 27.69
CA ALA A 51 -2.26 1.81 26.88
C ALA A 51 -2.98 1.56 25.55
N LEU A 52 -2.66 0.49 24.83
CA LEU A 52 -3.33 0.13 23.58
C LEU A 52 -4.82 -0.18 23.80
N ARG A 53 -5.13 -0.88 24.89
CA ARG A 53 -6.51 -1.19 25.30
C ARG A 53 -7.27 0.02 25.81
N THR A 54 -6.64 1.14 26.19
CA THR A 54 -7.36 2.31 26.74
C THR A 54 -7.31 3.55 25.84
N SER A 55 -6.40 3.58 24.85
CA SER A 55 -6.16 4.73 23.95
C SER A 55 -7.32 5.12 23.01
N ARG A 56 -8.36 4.30 22.88
CA ARG A 56 -9.50 4.55 21.98
C ARG A 56 -10.76 4.91 22.79
N ARG A 57 -11.60 5.80 22.24
CA ARG A 57 -12.85 6.38 22.78
C ARG A 57 -13.60 5.52 23.80
N ALA A 58 -14.31 6.17 24.73
CA ALA A 58 -15.21 5.53 25.70
C ALA A 58 -16.01 4.40 25.07
N ARG A 59 -15.87 3.20 25.62
CA ARG A 59 -16.52 1.99 25.13
C ARG A 59 -17.78 1.74 25.91
N THR A 60 -18.82 1.38 25.18
CA THR A 60 -20.16 1.23 25.73
C THR A 60 -20.75 -0.16 25.48
N THR A 61 -20.06 -1.02 24.72
CA THR A 61 -20.52 -2.39 24.44
C THR A 61 -19.39 -3.41 24.65
N PRO A 62 -19.69 -4.65 25.09
CA PRO A 62 -18.70 -5.71 25.32
C PRO A 62 -17.86 -6.02 24.07
N GLU A 63 -18.49 -6.05 22.89
CA GLU A 63 -17.82 -6.28 21.61
C GLU A 63 -16.70 -5.26 21.33
N GLN A 64 -16.85 -4.01 21.77
CA GLN A 64 -15.82 -2.98 21.63
C GLN A 64 -14.62 -3.24 22.54
N PHE A 65 -14.84 -3.83 23.73
CA PHE A 65 -13.76 -4.24 24.63
C PHE A 65 -12.98 -5.42 24.04
N ASP A 66 -13.67 -6.43 23.51
CA ASP A 66 -13.06 -7.59 22.87
C ASP A 66 -12.28 -7.20 21.61
N PHE A 67 -12.85 -6.34 20.76
CA PHE A 67 -12.17 -5.85 19.57
C PHE A 67 -10.88 -5.11 19.92
N ALA A 68 -10.90 -4.29 20.98
CA ALA A 68 -9.72 -3.58 21.43
C ALA A 68 -8.65 -4.50 22.03
N ALA A 69 -9.06 -5.52 22.78
CA ALA A 69 -8.16 -6.57 23.25
C ALA A 69 -7.47 -7.28 22.07
N MET A 70 -8.24 -7.69 21.06
CA MET A 70 -7.71 -8.34 19.85
C MET A 70 -6.77 -7.41 19.06
N ALA A 71 -7.12 -6.13 18.91
CA ALA A 71 -6.29 -5.16 18.21
C ALA A 71 -4.95 -4.88 18.94
N ALA A 72 -4.99 -4.75 20.27
CA ALA A 72 -3.80 -4.61 21.11
C ALA A 72 -2.91 -5.86 20.98
N HIS A 73 -3.50 -7.06 21.07
CA HIS A 73 -2.77 -8.33 20.96
C HIS A 73 -2.13 -8.53 19.59
N ARG A 74 -2.81 -8.15 18.50
CA ARG A 74 -2.23 -8.18 17.16
C ARG A 74 -0.99 -7.30 17.08
N THR A 75 -1.12 -6.05 17.53
CA THR A 75 -0.02 -5.06 17.52
C THR A 75 1.18 -5.55 18.33
N MET A 76 0.94 -6.06 19.54
CA MET A 76 2.01 -6.57 20.41
C MET A 76 2.64 -7.85 19.86
N ARG A 77 1.86 -8.75 19.25
CA ARG A 77 2.38 -9.97 18.61
C ARG A 77 3.32 -9.63 17.46
N ASP A 78 2.98 -8.64 16.65
CA ASP A 78 3.83 -8.19 15.53
C ASP A 78 5.13 -7.54 16.04
N ARG A 79 5.05 -6.80 17.14
CA ARG A 79 6.20 -6.09 17.74
C ARG A 79 7.17 -7.00 18.48
N TYR A 80 6.66 -7.84 19.38
CA TYR A 80 7.49 -8.69 20.27
C TYR A 80 7.75 -10.09 19.70
N GLY A 81 7.05 -10.44 18.63
CA GLY A 81 7.08 -11.77 18.04
C GLY A 81 6.21 -12.76 18.82
N ARG A 82 5.70 -13.76 18.10
CA ARG A 82 4.77 -14.76 18.63
C ARG A 82 5.27 -15.49 19.88
N CYS A 83 6.54 -15.89 19.89
CA CYS A 83 7.12 -16.68 20.98
C CYS A 83 7.13 -15.93 22.32
N VAL A 84 7.60 -14.67 22.32
CA VAL A 84 7.68 -13.84 23.54
C VAL A 84 6.28 -13.38 23.97
N PHE A 85 5.44 -13.01 23.00
CA PHE A 85 4.10 -12.54 23.29
C PHE A 85 3.20 -13.63 23.89
N ASP A 86 3.19 -14.84 23.31
CA ASP A 86 2.36 -15.93 23.81
C ASP A 86 2.79 -16.34 25.25
N GLN A 87 4.07 -16.18 25.61
CA GLN A 87 4.57 -16.38 26.98
C GLN A 87 4.18 -15.27 27.94
N TYR A 88 4.21 -14.02 27.48
CA TYR A 88 3.72 -12.89 28.25
C TYR A 88 2.24 -13.05 28.60
N LEU A 89 1.40 -13.55 27.67
CA LEU A 89 -0.03 -13.74 27.90
C LEU A 89 -0.34 -14.66 29.09
N VAL A 90 0.51 -15.67 29.34
CA VAL A 90 0.39 -16.64 30.43
C VAL A 90 1.30 -16.33 31.62
N SER A 91 2.03 -15.22 31.56
CA SER A 91 2.96 -14.83 32.62
C SER A 91 2.21 -14.32 33.85
N VAL A 92 2.73 -14.64 35.04
CA VAL A 92 2.18 -14.15 36.31
C VAL A 92 2.08 -12.63 36.32
N SER A 93 3.08 -11.93 35.76
CA SER A 93 3.12 -10.47 35.66
C SER A 93 1.93 -9.86 34.94
N ARG A 94 1.30 -10.59 34.00
CA ARG A 94 0.09 -10.16 33.31
C ARG A 94 -1.16 -10.65 34.02
N THR A 95 -1.20 -11.93 34.41
CA THR A 95 -2.40 -12.53 35.01
C THR A 95 -2.68 -12.04 36.43
N SER A 96 -1.71 -11.42 37.10
CA SER A 96 -1.87 -10.81 38.43
C SER A 96 -1.93 -9.28 38.38
N ASP A 97 -2.13 -8.68 37.22
CA ASP A 97 -2.20 -7.22 37.08
C ASP A 97 -3.67 -6.78 37.14
N ASP A 98 -4.06 -6.19 38.27
CA ASP A 98 -5.42 -5.74 38.61
C ASP A 98 -6.04 -4.81 37.55
N ARG A 99 -5.21 -4.16 36.72
CA ARG A 99 -5.67 -3.29 35.63
C ARG A 99 -6.45 -4.06 34.56
N PHE A 100 -6.09 -5.32 34.31
CA PHE A 100 -6.79 -6.15 33.34
C PHE A 100 -8.10 -6.72 33.93
N ASP A 101 -8.09 -7.08 35.21
CA ASP A 101 -9.29 -7.51 35.93
C ASP A 101 -10.36 -6.40 35.95
N THR A 102 -9.94 -5.15 36.17
CA THR A 102 -10.84 -3.99 36.15
C THR A 102 -11.47 -3.78 34.77
N LEU A 103 -10.72 -4.00 33.68
CA LEU A 103 -11.23 -3.90 32.31
C LEU A 103 -12.21 -5.01 31.97
N GLU A 104 -11.97 -6.23 32.48
CA GLU A 104 -12.88 -7.36 32.33
C GLU A 104 -14.17 -7.15 33.13
N GLN A 105 -14.08 -6.62 34.34
CA GLN A 105 -15.23 -6.23 35.17
C GLN A 105 -16.10 -5.15 34.49
N GLN A 106 -15.50 -4.14 33.86
CA GLN A 106 -16.22 -3.13 33.09
C GLN A 106 -16.99 -3.72 31.90
N SER A 107 -16.42 -4.73 31.23
CA SER A 107 -17.12 -5.46 30.17
C SER A 107 -18.34 -6.21 30.74
N THR A 108 -18.19 -6.88 31.89
CA THR A 108 -19.28 -7.64 32.53
C THR A 108 -20.38 -6.75 33.13
N ASP A 109 -20.05 -5.56 33.61
CA ASP A 109 -21.03 -4.60 34.12
C ASP A 109 -21.90 -4.02 33.01
N VAL A 110 -21.31 -3.77 31.83
CA VAL A 110 -22.05 -3.37 30.62
C VAL A 110 -23.00 -4.47 30.17
N LEU A 111 -22.57 -5.74 30.24
CA LEU A 111 -23.43 -6.91 30.01
C LEU A 111 -24.61 -6.96 30.99
N SER A 112 -24.37 -6.64 32.26
CA SER A 112 -25.39 -6.71 33.33
C SER A 112 -26.41 -5.57 33.27
N GLN A 113 -26.02 -4.39 32.76
CA GLN A 113 -26.92 -3.24 32.57
C GLN A 113 -27.74 -3.31 31.28
N SER A 114 -27.36 -4.18 30.34
CA SER A 114 -28.06 -4.43 29.08
C SER A 114 -29.17 -5.48 29.20
N GLY A 115 -29.64 -5.76 30.42
CA GLY A 115 -30.60 -6.81 30.77
C GLY A 115 -32.06 -6.59 30.35
N ASN A 116 -32.30 -5.96 29.20
CA ASN A 116 -33.58 -6.01 28.49
C ASN A 116 -33.26 -6.24 27.02
N ASP A 117 -32.89 -7.47 26.65
CA ASP A 117 -32.89 -7.83 25.24
C ASP A 117 -33.50 -9.19 24.98
N VAL A 118 -34.42 -9.10 24.02
CA VAL A 118 -35.17 -10.15 23.36
C VAL A 118 -34.26 -11.34 23.08
N THR A 119 -34.74 -12.55 23.42
CA THR A 119 -34.12 -13.83 23.08
C THR A 119 -33.98 -13.97 21.56
N SER A 120 -32.96 -13.34 20.98
CA SER A 120 -32.50 -13.63 19.64
C SER A 120 -31.65 -14.89 19.71
N PRO A 121 -31.89 -15.88 18.84
CA PRO A 121 -31.17 -17.15 18.88
C PRO A 121 -29.67 -16.88 18.70
N VAL A 122 -28.86 -17.39 19.63
CA VAL A 122 -27.39 -17.31 19.60
C VAL A 122 -26.90 -17.88 18.26
N PRO A 123 -26.29 -17.08 17.38
CA PRO A 123 -25.78 -17.60 16.12
C PRO A 123 -24.66 -18.60 16.41
N ILE A 124 -24.83 -19.82 15.91
CA ILE A 124 -23.87 -20.92 16.09
C ILE A 124 -22.56 -20.51 15.41
N TRP A 125 -21.55 -20.22 16.22
CA TRP A 125 -20.23 -19.86 15.73
C TRP A 125 -19.40 -21.11 15.35
N PRO A 126 -18.64 -21.07 14.24
CA PRO A 126 -18.62 -20.01 13.24
C PRO A 126 -19.84 -20.07 12.34
N THR A 127 -20.47 -18.91 12.10
CA THR A 127 -21.51 -18.78 11.10
C THR A 127 -20.89 -18.97 9.72
N PRO A 128 -21.40 -19.92 8.91
CA PRO A 128 -20.90 -20.10 7.56
C PRO A 128 -21.18 -18.84 6.75
N VAL A 129 -20.14 -18.32 6.07
CA VAL A 129 -20.27 -17.18 5.16
C VAL A 129 -21.25 -17.56 4.05
N THR A 130 -22.25 -16.70 3.83
CA THR A 130 -23.28 -16.91 2.79
C THR A 130 -22.62 -16.95 1.41
N ASN A 131 -23.24 -17.66 0.46
CA ASN A 131 -22.73 -17.72 -0.89
C ASN A 131 -22.77 -16.33 -1.57
N GLU A 132 -23.77 -15.51 -1.25
CA GLU A 132 -23.86 -14.11 -1.70
C GLU A 132 -22.60 -13.31 -1.32
N THR A 133 -22.16 -13.37 -0.06
CA THR A 133 -20.94 -12.66 0.37
C THR A 133 -19.69 -13.20 -0.33
N LYS A 134 -19.62 -14.51 -0.60
CA LYS A 134 -18.50 -15.07 -1.37
C LYS A 134 -18.51 -14.56 -2.80
N ASP A 135 -19.66 -14.54 -3.46
CA ASP A 135 -19.82 -14.09 -4.84
C ASP A 135 -19.52 -12.58 -4.98
N ASP A 136 -19.95 -11.77 -4.01
CA ASP A 136 -19.62 -10.35 -3.94
C ASP A 136 -18.11 -10.14 -3.77
N CYS A 137 -17.48 -10.89 -2.86
CA CYS A 137 -16.03 -10.82 -2.65
C CYS A 137 -15.26 -11.25 -3.91
N MET A 138 -15.72 -12.29 -4.60
CA MET A 138 -15.13 -12.76 -5.86
C MET A 138 -15.28 -11.73 -6.97
N SER A 139 -16.45 -11.09 -7.07
CA SER A 139 -16.72 -10.03 -8.05
C SER A 139 -15.86 -8.80 -7.78
N ALA A 140 -15.81 -8.34 -6.52
CA ALA A 140 -14.96 -7.23 -6.10
C ALA A 140 -13.47 -7.52 -6.33
N PHE A 141 -13.02 -8.75 -6.07
CA PHE A 141 -11.64 -9.15 -6.38
C PHE A 141 -11.38 -9.14 -7.89
N ARG A 142 -12.28 -9.69 -8.69
CA ARG A 142 -12.16 -9.73 -10.15
C ARG A 142 -12.13 -8.32 -10.72
N GLU A 143 -13.09 -7.48 -10.37
CA GLU A 143 -13.10 -6.08 -10.79
C GLU A 143 -11.84 -5.39 -10.31
N GLY A 144 -11.50 -5.54 -9.03
CA GLY A 144 -10.31 -5.03 -8.36
C GLY A 144 -9.00 -5.30 -9.11
N THR A 145 -8.84 -6.53 -9.62
CA THR A 145 -7.62 -7.02 -10.27
C THR A 145 -7.61 -6.90 -11.78
N THR A 146 -8.77 -6.63 -12.41
CA THR A 146 -8.83 -6.47 -13.87
C THR A 146 -8.20 -5.14 -14.27
N LEU A 147 -7.05 -5.22 -14.95
CA LEU A 147 -6.35 -4.09 -15.54
C LEU A 147 -6.88 -3.86 -16.96
N HIS A 148 -7.50 -2.70 -17.18
CA HIS A 148 -7.90 -2.25 -18.51
C HIS A 148 -6.93 -1.19 -19.02
N LEU A 149 -6.70 -1.17 -20.33
CA LEU A 149 -5.96 -0.09 -20.95
C LEU A 149 -6.80 1.19 -20.91
N ALA A 150 -6.27 2.23 -20.29
CA ALA A 150 -6.95 3.52 -20.17
C ALA A 150 -6.66 4.41 -21.39
N ALA A 151 -5.40 4.66 -21.68
CA ALA A 151 -4.97 5.45 -22.83
C ALA A 151 -3.55 5.07 -23.26
N THR A 152 -3.09 5.63 -24.38
CA THR A 152 -1.68 5.55 -24.79
C THR A 152 -1.12 6.96 -24.88
N CYS A 153 0.00 7.21 -24.21
CA CYS A 153 0.64 8.51 -24.26
C CYS A 153 1.17 8.79 -25.68
N ALA A 154 0.73 9.89 -26.29
CA ALA A 154 1.22 10.34 -27.60
C ALA A 154 2.74 10.59 -27.59
N VAL A 155 3.29 11.10 -26.48
CA VAL A 155 4.69 11.53 -26.43
C VAL A 155 5.67 10.38 -26.24
N CYS A 156 5.32 9.34 -25.50
CA CYS A 156 6.26 8.23 -25.19
C CYS A 156 5.76 6.84 -25.59
N ALA A 157 4.62 6.74 -26.27
CA ALA A 157 3.95 5.51 -26.69
C ALA A 157 3.60 4.51 -25.56
N ARG A 158 3.82 4.87 -24.28
CA ARG A 158 3.45 4.00 -23.15
C ARG A 158 1.94 3.94 -22.97
N ARG A 159 1.45 2.72 -22.75
CA ARG A 159 0.09 2.43 -22.36
C ARG A 159 -0.08 2.72 -20.87
N THR A 160 -1.13 3.45 -20.52
CA THR A 160 -1.57 3.64 -19.14
C THR A 160 -2.77 2.74 -18.88
N PHE A 161 -2.97 2.40 -17.60
CA PHE A 161 -3.99 1.45 -17.19
C PHE A 161 -4.97 2.10 -16.24
N SER A 162 -6.18 1.54 -16.18
CA SER A 162 -7.26 2.03 -15.31
C SER A 162 -6.93 1.96 -13.82
N LYS A 163 -5.95 1.14 -13.44
CA LYS A 163 -5.49 0.95 -12.06
C LYS A 163 -3.98 0.88 -12.02
N ASP A 164 -3.45 0.99 -10.81
CA ASP A 164 -2.02 0.92 -10.62
C ASP A 164 -1.46 -0.46 -10.95
N VAL A 165 -0.39 -0.45 -11.74
CA VAL A 165 0.31 -1.67 -12.10
C VAL A 165 1.27 -1.95 -10.95
N LEU A 166 0.98 -3.01 -10.21
CA LEU A 166 1.84 -3.48 -9.12
C LEU A 166 3.30 -3.57 -9.62
N PHE A 167 4.25 -3.22 -8.75
CA PHE A 167 5.69 -3.21 -9.02
C PHE A 167 6.20 -2.08 -9.94
N THR A 168 5.41 -1.04 -10.19
CA THR A 168 5.92 0.21 -10.78
C THR A 168 6.24 1.23 -9.69
N PRO A 169 7.30 2.04 -9.83
CA PRO A 169 7.71 3.00 -8.81
C PRO A 169 6.72 4.16 -8.62
N ALA A 170 5.92 4.44 -9.65
CA ALA A 170 4.87 5.45 -9.61
C ALA A 170 3.75 5.09 -10.59
N HIS A 171 2.52 5.40 -10.20
CA HIS A 171 1.37 5.25 -11.07
C HIS A 171 1.43 6.24 -12.23
N LEU A 172 1.42 5.71 -13.46
CA LEU A 172 1.36 6.48 -14.69
C LEU A 172 -0.09 6.67 -15.12
N SER A 173 -0.58 7.91 -15.00
CA SER A 173 -1.86 8.33 -15.55
C SER A 173 -1.67 9.15 -16.81
N CYS A 174 -2.61 9.04 -17.76
CA CYS A 174 -2.69 9.93 -18.91
C CYS A 174 -3.84 10.92 -18.71
N GLU A 175 -3.60 12.16 -19.11
CA GLU A 175 -4.59 13.21 -19.20
C GLU A 175 -4.76 13.62 -20.66
N ARG A 176 -5.99 13.89 -21.07
CA ARG A 176 -6.28 14.44 -22.39
C ARG A 176 -6.18 15.95 -22.34
N VAL A 177 -5.27 16.51 -23.12
CA VAL A 177 -4.98 17.94 -23.16
C VAL A 177 -5.08 18.49 -24.57
N SER A 178 -5.41 19.77 -24.70
CA SER A 178 -5.35 20.47 -25.97
C SER A 178 -3.90 20.69 -26.41
N ILE A 179 -3.65 20.65 -27.72
CA ILE A 179 -2.31 20.94 -28.26
C ILE A 179 -1.81 22.34 -27.88
N ASN A 180 -2.72 23.28 -27.60
CA ASN A 180 -2.38 24.67 -27.28
C ASN A 180 -1.85 24.86 -25.85
N THR A 181 -2.05 23.88 -24.96
CA THR A 181 -1.65 24.00 -23.54
C THR A 181 -0.25 23.43 -23.26
N VAL A 182 0.38 22.78 -24.24
CA VAL A 182 1.65 22.09 -24.07
C VAL A 182 2.65 22.54 -25.13
N VAL A 183 3.88 22.81 -24.73
CA VAL A 183 4.97 23.14 -25.66
C VAL A 183 5.51 21.86 -26.28
N LEU A 184 5.07 21.55 -27.51
CA LEU A 184 5.43 20.33 -28.23
C LEU A 184 6.65 20.50 -29.15
N GLU A 185 7.11 21.73 -29.38
CA GLU A 185 8.17 22.05 -30.34
C GLU A 185 9.48 21.28 -30.13
N ILE A 186 9.80 20.96 -28.86
CA ILE A 186 10.97 20.15 -28.50
C ILE A 186 10.92 18.70 -29.06
N LEU A 187 9.76 18.25 -29.52
CA LEU A 187 9.54 16.93 -30.12
C LEU A 187 9.67 16.96 -31.65
N ARG A 188 9.97 18.10 -32.27
CA ARG A 188 10.12 18.22 -33.72
C ARG A 188 11.32 17.41 -34.21
N ILE A 189 11.10 16.70 -35.30
CA ILE A 189 12.14 15.93 -35.98
C ILE A 189 12.68 16.79 -37.12
N ASP A 190 13.95 17.16 -37.02
CA ASP A 190 14.65 17.91 -38.07
C ASP A 190 15.46 17.01 -39.01
N ASP A 191 15.63 15.72 -38.66
CA ASP A 191 16.43 14.79 -39.45
C ASP A 191 15.68 14.35 -40.72
N PRO A 192 16.16 14.73 -41.92
CA PRO A 192 15.50 14.41 -43.18
C PRO A 192 15.49 12.89 -43.47
N PHE A 193 16.45 12.13 -42.94
CA PHE A 193 16.47 10.67 -43.11
C PHE A 193 15.31 10.01 -42.35
N ILE A 194 14.93 10.56 -41.19
CA ILE A 194 13.80 10.07 -40.39
C ILE A 194 12.47 10.50 -41.02
N LEU A 195 12.39 11.73 -41.53
CA LEU A 195 11.19 12.26 -42.18
C LEU A 195 10.87 11.58 -43.52
N ASN A 196 11.90 11.23 -44.30
CA ASN A 196 11.75 10.59 -45.61
C ASN A 196 11.46 9.08 -45.54
N ARG A 197 11.23 8.51 -44.34
CA ARG A 197 10.90 7.09 -44.19
C ARG A 197 9.54 6.80 -44.85
N PRO A 198 9.43 5.69 -45.61
CA PRO A 198 8.15 5.30 -46.20
C PRO A 198 7.13 5.02 -45.09
N GLY A 199 5.88 5.49 -45.25
CA GLY A 199 4.80 5.26 -44.29
C GLY A 199 4.22 6.50 -43.61
N GLU A 200 4.69 7.70 -43.95
CA GLU A 200 4.12 8.99 -43.50
C GLU A 200 3.94 9.07 -41.97
N HIS A 201 4.89 8.50 -41.21
CA HIS A 201 4.73 8.27 -39.77
C HIS A 201 4.53 9.55 -38.95
N PHE A 202 5.10 10.67 -39.41
CA PHE A 202 5.04 11.97 -38.75
C PHE A 202 4.08 12.94 -39.46
N ASN A 203 3.24 12.44 -40.37
CA ASN A 203 2.15 13.20 -40.97
C ASN A 203 0.83 12.78 -40.31
N PHE A 204 0.19 13.71 -39.63
CA PHE A 204 -1.07 13.54 -38.92
C PHE A 204 -2.21 14.36 -39.55
N GLY A 205 -1.93 15.11 -40.63
CA GLY A 205 -2.91 15.96 -41.30
C GLY A 205 -3.24 17.23 -40.52
N HIS A 206 -2.37 17.65 -39.60
CA HIS A 206 -2.52 18.91 -38.86
C HIS A 206 -1.16 19.63 -38.75
N PRO A 207 -1.04 20.88 -39.23
CA PRO A 207 0.26 21.55 -39.39
C PRO A 207 1.05 21.69 -38.07
N ASP A 208 0.35 21.89 -36.94
CA ASP A 208 1.00 22.01 -35.64
C ASP A 208 1.48 20.67 -35.05
N LEU A 209 1.03 19.54 -35.61
CA LEU A 209 1.40 18.20 -35.19
C LEU A 209 2.36 17.52 -36.17
N ASP A 210 2.31 17.90 -37.44
CA ASP A 210 3.12 17.33 -38.49
C ASP A 210 4.62 17.59 -38.24
N GLY A 211 5.42 16.53 -38.41
CA GLY A 211 6.86 16.53 -38.12
C GLY A 211 7.22 16.33 -36.66
N LEU A 212 6.25 16.16 -35.75
CA LEU A 212 6.51 15.85 -34.35
C LEU A 212 6.63 14.34 -34.09
N ALA A 213 7.52 13.96 -33.19
CA ALA A 213 7.72 12.59 -32.73
C ALA A 213 6.58 12.09 -31.81
N LEU A 214 5.37 11.95 -32.37
CA LEU A 214 4.15 11.58 -31.64
C LEU A 214 3.59 10.21 -32.07
N HIS A 215 2.93 9.54 -31.14
CA HIS A 215 2.27 8.26 -31.35
C HIS A 215 0.80 8.46 -31.76
N ARG A 216 0.40 7.89 -32.90
CA ARG A 216 -0.96 8.06 -33.47
C ARG A 216 -2.08 7.65 -32.51
N SER A 217 -1.91 6.58 -31.74
CA SER A 217 -2.98 6.10 -30.84
C SER A 217 -3.27 7.02 -29.64
N GLY A 218 -2.42 8.02 -29.39
CA GLY A 218 -2.66 9.06 -28.37
C GLY A 218 -3.17 10.38 -28.96
N LEU A 219 -3.41 10.46 -30.27
CA LEU A 219 -3.87 11.66 -30.96
C LEU A 219 -5.38 11.62 -31.19
N HIS A 220 -6.05 12.73 -30.91
CA HIS A 220 -7.49 12.91 -31.10
C HIS A 220 -7.72 14.08 -32.06
N LEU A 221 -7.62 13.79 -33.35
CA LEU A 221 -7.68 14.78 -34.44
C LEU A 221 -9.12 15.24 -34.78
N ALA A 222 -10.14 14.49 -34.34
CA ALA A 222 -11.53 14.85 -34.57
C ALA A 222 -12.00 16.04 -33.70
N ALA A 223 -11.25 16.38 -32.64
CA ALA A 223 -11.53 17.52 -31.78
C ALA A 223 -10.98 18.82 -32.39
N SER A 224 -11.65 19.95 -32.14
CA SER A 224 -11.17 21.29 -32.50
C SER A 224 -11.10 22.18 -31.25
N PRO A 225 -9.90 22.57 -30.79
CA PRO A 225 -8.59 22.19 -31.29
C PRO A 225 -8.27 20.69 -31.05
N PRO A 226 -7.33 20.09 -31.82
CA PRO A 226 -6.90 18.72 -31.59
C PRO A 226 -6.45 18.49 -30.15
N GLN A 227 -6.64 17.26 -29.69
CA GLN A 227 -6.26 16.85 -28.34
C GLN A 227 -5.26 15.70 -28.37
N ILE A 228 -4.43 15.60 -27.34
CA ILE A 228 -3.46 14.53 -27.16
C ILE A 228 -3.59 13.94 -25.76
N ASP A 229 -3.42 12.63 -25.66
CA ASP A 229 -3.28 11.97 -24.36
C ASP A 229 -1.80 12.01 -23.95
N ILE A 230 -1.50 12.65 -22.82
CA ILE A 230 -0.13 12.80 -22.31
C ILE A 230 -0.03 12.20 -20.91
N CYS A 231 1.02 11.40 -20.66
CA CYS A 231 1.25 10.89 -19.31
C CYS A 231 1.84 11.96 -18.40
N ASN A 232 1.54 11.88 -17.11
CA ASN A 232 2.03 12.79 -16.07
C ASN A 232 3.55 13.03 -16.11
N GLU A 233 4.38 12.02 -16.39
CA GLU A 233 5.85 12.17 -16.53
C GLU A 233 6.25 13.01 -17.76
N CYS A 234 5.58 12.81 -18.90
CA CYS A 234 5.87 13.57 -20.12
C CYS A 234 5.38 15.01 -19.96
N ALA A 235 4.16 15.20 -19.44
CA ALA A 235 3.61 16.52 -19.14
C ALA A 235 4.53 17.30 -18.21
N SER A 236 4.97 16.67 -17.10
CA SER A 236 5.91 17.27 -16.14
C SER A 236 7.27 17.64 -16.76
N SER A 237 7.68 16.97 -17.84
CA SER A 237 8.95 17.27 -18.51
C SER A 237 8.81 18.42 -19.50
N LEU A 238 7.70 18.46 -20.23
CA LEU A 238 7.39 19.52 -21.20
C LEU A 238 7.02 20.85 -20.55
N GLN A 239 6.43 20.82 -19.35
CA GLN A 239 6.07 22.01 -18.57
C GLN A 239 7.25 22.67 -17.84
N LYS A 240 8.47 22.10 -17.89
CA LYS A 240 9.66 22.73 -17.31
C LYS A 240 10.03 24.00 -18.09
N CYS A 241 10.72 24.92 -17.42
CA CYS A 241 11.29 26.13 -18.05
C CYS A 241 12.83 26.09 -17.91
N PRO A 242 13.59 25.83 -19.00
CA PRO A 242 13.12 25.50 -20.34
C PRO A 242 12.50 24.08 -20.43
N PRO A 243 11.64 23.82 -21.44
CA PRO A 243 11.06 22.50 -21.67
C PRO A 243 12.16 21.45 -21.82
N LYS A 244 11.95 20.25 -21.28
CA LYS A 244 12.90 19.14 -21.38
C LYS A 244 12.31 18.00 -22.18
N LEU A 245 13.12 17.43 -23.07
CA LEU A 245 12.74 16.25 -23.85
C LEU A 245 12.42 15.09 -22.88
N PRO A 246 11.20 14.53 -22.92
CA PRO A 246 10.84 13.41 -22.06
C PRO A 246 11.74 12.20 -22.35
N ARG A 247 12.16 11.48 -21.29
CA ARG A 247 13.17 10.41 -21.38
C ARG A 247 12.84 9.33 -22.42
N LEU A 248 11.55 9.06 -22.62
CA LEU A 248 11.04 8.00 -23.49
C LEU A 248 10.39 8.56 -24.76
N ALA A 249 10.58 9.85 -25.08
CA ALA A 249 10.02 10.43 -26.30
C ALA A 249 10.55 9.76 -27.58
N LEU A 250 11.80 9.31 -27.54
CA LEU A 250 12.49 8.61 -28.62
C LEU A 250 12.44 7.08 -28.47
N ALA A 251 11.58 6.54 -27.61
CA ALA A 251 11.49 5.10 -27.37
C ALA A 251 10.84 4.35 -28.54
N ASN A 252 10.80 3.02 -28.42
CA ASN A 252 10.18 2.17 -29.43
C ASN A 252 8.70 2.51 -29.62
N GLY A 253 8.28 2.67 -30.88
CA GLY A 253 6.92 3.08 -31.24
C GLY A 253 6.80 4.52 -31.74
N ASN A 254 7.73 5.42 -31.36
CA ASN A 254 7.77 6.79 -31.90
C ASN A 254 8.88 6.99 -32.94
N ILE A 255 10.11 6.57 -32.65
CA ILE A 255 11.26 6.74 -33.58
C ILE A 255 12.14 5.48 -33.65
N ARG A 256 12.39 4.82 -32.51
CA ARG A 256 13.19 3.60 -32.42
C ARG A 256 12.31 2.36 -32.70
N GLY A 257 12.92 1.27 -33.16
CA GLY A 257 12.24 -0.03 -33.30
C GLY A 257 11.84 -0.46 -34.72
N PHE A 258 12.09 0.35 -35.74
CA PHE A 258 12.02 -0.11 -37.13
C PHE A 258 13.41 -0.53 -37.59
N LEU A 259 13.64 -1.84 -37.59
CA LEU A 259 14.80 -2.44 -38.23
C LEU A 259 14.64 -2.29 -39.75
N PRO A 260 15.74 -2.19 -40.53
CA PRO A 260 15.67 -2.35 -41.99
C PRO A 260 14.89 -3.62 -42.36
N GLU A 261 14.22 -3.65 -43.52
CA GLU A 261 13.43 -4.80 -43.99
C GLU A 261 14.19 -6.13 -43.86
N SER A 262 15.50 -6.11 -44.09
CA SER A 262 16.38 -7.28 -43.98
C SER A 262 16.65 -7.78 -42.55
N LEU A 263 16.24 -7.02 -41.54
CA LEU A 263 16.49 -7.25 -40.11
C LEU A 263 15.19 -7.27 -39.28
N GLN A 264 14.01 -7.20 -39.93
CA GLN A 264 12.73 -7.43 -39.27
C GLN A 264 12.47 -8.95 -39.28
N ASP A 265 12.17 -9.55 -38.11
CA ASP A 265 11.81 -10.98 -37.96
C ASP A 265 10.46 -11.31 -38.62
#